data_AF-A0A7N4PAH5-F1
#
_entry.id   AF-A0A7N4PAH5-F1
#
_cell.length_a   1.000
_cell.length_b   1.000
_cell.length_c   1.000
_cell.angle_alpha   90.00
_cell.angle_beta   90.00
_cell.angle_gamma   90.00
#
_symmetry.space_group_name_H-M   'P 1'
#
loop_
_entity.id
_entity.type
_entity.pdbx_description
1 polymer ?
#
loop_
_entity_poly.entity_id
_entity_poly.type
_entity_poly.pdbx_seq_one_letter_code
_entity_poly.pdbx_strand_id
1 'polypeptide(L)'
;MMGKEEEIVRIAKRLDKMVTKKSTDGAMDLLKELKSMPITLDLLQSTRIGMSVNALRKQSTDDEVISLAKSLIKSWKKLLDASEDKNDEKKRNSSLATSSKDASDTKDQSSNKKQDPPRTLTTPKITTFPPIPITCDAVRNKCREMLTAALQTDNDHIAIGADCEHLSAQIEEYIYQDVKNTDMKYKNRVRSRISNLKDSKNPDLRKNVLCGAITPEQIAVMTSEEMASNELKEIRKAMTKEAIREHQMAKTGGTQTDLFTCGKCKKKNCTYTQVSIFVLGTG
;
A
#
# COMPACT_ATOMS: atom_id res chain seq x y z
N MET A 1 -34.02 36.90 7.87
CA MET A 1 -33.16 37.34 6.76
C MET A 1 -32.66 36.08 6.05
N MET A 2 -33.22 35.76 4.87
CA MET A 2 -32.69 34.73 3.97
C MET A 2 -32.02 35.42 2.78
N GLY A 3 -31.03 34.80 2.14
CA GLY A 3 -30.25 35.42 1.06
C GLY A 3 -28.86 34.80 0.90
N LYS A 4 -27.87 35.32 1.63
CA LYS A 4 -26.43 35.02 1.43
C LYS A 4 -26.08 33.52 1.43
N GLU A 5 -26.71 32.73 2.30
CA GLU A 5 -26.46 31.28 2.39
C GLU A 5 -27.00 30.54 1.16
N GLU A 6 -28.23 30.88 0.72
CA GLU A 6 -28.78 30.37 -0.53
C GLU A 6 -27.97 30.82 -1.75
N GLU A 7 -27.45 32.04 -1.72
CA GLU A 7 -26.64 32.64 -2.79
C GLU A 7 -25.33 31.87 -2.97
N ILE A 8 -24.64 31.54 -1.88
CA ILE A 8 -23.48 30.64 -1.88
C ILE A 8 -23.84 29.25 -2.46
N VAL A 9 -24.98 28.67 -2.09
CA VAL A 9 -25.44 27.38 -2.65
C VAL A 9 -25.81 27.49 -4.14
N ARG A 10 -26.40 28.61 -4.59
CA ARG A 10 -26.71 28.88 -6.01
C ARG A 10 -25.42 29.03 -6.83
N ILE A 11 -24.45 29.79 -6.34
CA ILE A 11 -23.14 29.97 -6.98
C ILE A 11 -22.40 28.63 -7.07
N ALA A 12 -22.40 27.83 -5.99
CA ALA A 12 -21.76 26.52 -6.00
C ALA A 12 -22.38 25.56 -7.03
N LYS A 13 -23.72 25.47 -7.10
CA LYS A 13 -24.42 24.70 -8.15
C LYS A 13 -24.10 25.21 -9.56
N ARG A 14 -23.89 26.53 -9.73
CA ARG A 14 -23.48 27.13 -11.00
C ARG A 14 -22.02 26.80 -11.35
N LEU A 15 -21.12 26.80 -10.36
CA LEU A 15 -19.71 26.43 -10.52
C LEU A 15 -19.56 24.95 -10.88
N ASP A 16 -20.31 24.06 -10.22
CA ASP A 16 -20.27 22.62 -10.48
C ASP A 16 -20.86 22.26 -11.86
N LYS A 17 -21.91 22.99 -12.28
CA LYS A 17 -22.44 22.96 -13.66
C LYS A 17 -21.46 23.51 -14.70
N MET A 18 -20.51 24.34 -14.30
CA MET A 18 -19.44 24.88 -15.16
C MET A 18 -18.27 23.89 -15.26
N VAL A 19 -17.93 23.22 -14.15
CA VAL A 19 -16.94 22.13 -14.07
C VAL A 19 -17.36 20.94 -14.95
N THR A 20 -18.57 20.43 -14.74
CA THR A 20 -19.12 19.32 -15.54
C THR A 20 -19.22 19.62 -17.04
N LYS A 21 -19.42 20.90 -17.41
CA LYS A 21 -19.44 21.34 -18.82
C LYS A 21 -18.08 21.75 -19.40
N LYS A 22 -17.00 21.73 -18.61
CA LYS A 22 -15.66 22.25 -18.99
C LYS A 22 -15.67 23.68 -19.55
N SER A 23 -16.62 24.51 -19.14
CA SER A 23 -16.64 25.93 -19.51
C SER A 23 -15.75 26.73 -18.56
N THR A 24 -15.21 27.85 -19.04
CA THR A 24 -14.54 28.88 -18.24
C THR A 24 -15.30 30.21 -18.26
N ASP A 25 -16.33 30.34 -19.09
CA ASP A 25 -17.10 31.58 -19.26
C ASP A 25 -17.91 31.90 -18.00
N GLY A 26 -17.79 33.15 -17.51
CA GLY A 26 -18.30 33.61 -16.23
C GLY A 26 -17.62 33.01 -14.98
N ALA A 27 -16.58 32.18 -15.12
CA ALA A 27 -15.88 31.60 -13.97
C ALA A 27 -15.25 32.67 -13.05
N MET A 28 -14.77 33.77 -13.63
CA MET A 28 -14.10 34.82 -12.88
C MET A 28 -15.01 35.56 -11.91
N ASP A 29 -16.23 35.88 -12.34
CA ASP A 29 -17.11 36.73 -11.53
C ASP A 29 -17.72 35.94 -10.37
N LEU A 30 -18.04 34.65 -10.58
CA LEU A 30 -18.42 33.75 -9.49
C LEU A 30 -17.31 33.56 -8.46
N LEU A 31 -16.03 33.57 -8.86
CA LEU A 31 -14.89 33.52 -7.92
C LEU A 31 -14.65 34.86 -7.20
N LYS A 32 -14.99 36.00 -7.81
CA LYS A 32 -14.99 37.31 -7.13
C LYS A 32 -16.14 37.41 -6.13
N GLU A 33 -17.31 36.89 -6.48
CA GLU A 33 -18.54 36.82 -5.66
C GLU A 33 -18.37 35.86 -4.46
N LEU A 34 -17.75 34.70 -4.65
CA LEU A 34 -17.30 33.80 -3.57
C LEU A 34 -16.20 34.41 -2.67
N LYS A 35 -15.54 35.48 -3.10
CA LYS A 35 -14.50 36.19 -2.33
C LYS A 35 -15.06 37.39 -1.56
N SER A 36 -16.13 38.03 -2.02
CA SER A 36 -16.78 39.14 -1.32
C SER A 36 -17.70 38.67 -0.19
N MET A 37 -18.21 37.42 -0.26
CA MET A 37 -19.02 36.83 0.81
C MET A 37 -18.18 36.03 1.82
N PRO A 38 -18.38 36.24 3.15
CA PRO A 38 -17.77 35.40 4.17
C PRO A 38 -18.46 34.03 4.22
N ILE A 39 -17.75 32.96 3.82
CA ILE A 39 -18.25 31.59 3.97
C ILE A 39 -18.09 31.11 5.43
N THR A 40 -19.05 30.34 5.93
CA THR A 40 -18.94 29.61 7.20
C THR A 40 -18.38 28.20 6.98
N LEU A 41 -17.87 27.58 8.05
CA LEU A 41 -17.40 26.18 8.03
C LEU A 41 -18.50 25.24 7.50
N ASP A 42 -19.72 25.41 8.02
CA ASP A 42 -20.86 24.55 7.72
C ASP A 42 -21.30 24.67 6.25
N LEU A 43 -21.26 25.88 5.67
CA LEU A 43 -21.50 26.10 4.24
C LEU A 43 -20.40 25.50 3.37
N LEU A 44 -19.13 25.60 3.77
CA LEU A 44 -18.00 25.01 3.06
C LEU A 44 -18.11 23.48 3.00
N GLN A 45 -18.48 22.83 4.12
CA GLN A 45 -18.65 21.39 4.22
C GLN A 45 -19.91 20.90 3.49
N SER A 46 -21.10 21.42 3.82
CA SER A 46 -22.38 21.00 3.25
C SER A 46 -22.46 21.20 1.74
N THR A 47 -21.92 22.32 1.23
CA THR A 47 -21.95 22.66 -0.20
C THR A 47 -20.81 22.01 -0.98
N ARG A 48 -19.77 21.49 -0.31
CA ARG A 48 -18.54 20.90 -0.89
C ARG A 48 -17.82 21.80 -1.92
N ILE A 49 -18.03 23.11 -1.87
CA ILE A 49 -17.55 24.09 -2.86
C ILE A 49 -16.02 24.09 -3.03
N GLY A 50 -15.26 23.69 -2.00
CA GLY A 50 -13.81 23.46 -2.11
C GLY A 50 -13.41 22.42 -3.17
N MET A 51 -14.26 21.42 -3.44
CA MET A 51 -14.03 20.44 -4.50
C MET A 51 -14.23 21.07 -5.89
N SER A 52 -15.36 21.75 -6.12
CA SER A 52 -15.67 22.36 -7.42
C SER A 52 -14.72 23.52 -7.76
N VAL A 53 -14.28 24.32 -6.77
CA VAL A 53 -13.23 25.34 -6.98
C VAL A 53 -11.87 24.71 -7.31
N ASN A 54 -11.50 23.60 -6.66
CA ASN A 54 -10.25 22.89 -6.99
C ASN A 54 -10.30 22.18 -8.36
N ALA A 55 -11.49 21.74 -8.80
CA ALA A 55 -11.70 21.20 -10.15
C ALA A 55 -11.62 22.32 -11.20
N LEU A 56 -12.29 23.46 -10.97
CA LEU A 56 -12.18 24.65 -11.82
C LEU A 56 -10.72 25.12 -11.98
N ARG A 57 -9.97 25.15 -10.87
CA ARG A 57 -8.52 25.46 -10.81
C ARG A 57 -7.61 24.44 -11.54
N LYS A 58 -8.16 23.31 -12.00
CA LYS A 58 -7.48 22.30 -12.83
C LYS A 58 -7.91 22.32 -14.30
N GLN A 59 -9.10 22.84 -14.62
CA GLN A 59 -9.64 22.87 -15.99
C GLN A 59 -9.40 24.21 -16.69
N SER A 60 -9.36 25.32 -15.95
CA SER A 60 -9.11 26.65 -16.50
C SER A 60 -7.65 26.81 -16.90
N THR A 61 -7.43 27.42 -18.06
CA THR A 61 -6.13 27.86 -18.57
C THR A 61 -5.71 29.23 -18.04
N ASP A 62 -6.64 29.97 -17.45
CA ASP A 62 -6.48 31.39 -17.16
C ASP A 62 -5.82 31.60 -15.78
N ASP A 63 -4.64 32.22 -15.74
CA ASP A 63 -3.87 32.37 -14.49
C ASP A 63 -4.59 33.24 -13.43
N GLU A 64 -5.47 34.16 -13.85
CA GLU A 64 -6.34 34.90 -12.93
C GLU A 64 -7.38 33.98 -12.25
N VAL A 65 -7.99 33.05 -12.99
CA VAL A 65 -8.90 32.01 -12.43
C VAL A 65 -8.12 31.10 -11.47
N ILE A 66 -6.96 30.63 -11.91
CA ILE A 66 -6.10 29.73 -11.13
C ILE A 66 -5.63 30.42 -9.84
N SER A 67 -5.23 31.69 -9.88
CA SER A 67 -4.72 32.43 -8.72
C SER A 67 -5.82 32.81 -7.72
N LEU A 68 -6.99 33.26 -8.17
CA LEU A 68 -8.12 33.54 -7.29
C LEU A 68 -8.68 32.26 -6.64
N ALA A 69 -8.78 31.15 -7.40
CA ALA A 69 -9.15 29.85 -6.83
C ALA A 69 -8.12 29.32 -5.82
N LYS A 70 -6.80 29.44 -6.09
CA LYS A 70 -5.73 29.13 -5.11
C LYS A 70 -5.90 29.96 -3.82
N SER A 71 -6.25 31.24 -3.95
CA SER A 71 -6.41 32.16 -2.82
C SER A 71 -7.60 31.79 -1.93
N LEU A 72 -8.76 31.49 -2.54
CA LEU A 72 -9.96 30.99 -1.85
C LEU A 72 -9.68 29.67 -1.10
N ILE A 73 -9.03 28.70 -1.76
CA ILE A 73 -8.66 27.44 -1.10
C ILE A 73 -7.73 27.69 0.11
N LYS A 74 -6.85 28.70 0.05
CA LYS A 74 -5.95 29.05 1.15
C LYS A 74 -6.66 29.75 2.32
N SER A 75 -7.62 30.65 2.06
CA SER A 75 -8.41 31.27 3.13
C SER A 75 -9.35 30.28 3.80
N TRP A 76 -9.98 29.39 3.03
CA TRP A 76 -10.86 28.34 3.55
C TRP A 76 -10.12 27.31 4.40
N LYS A 77 -8.89 26.91 4.03
CA LYS A 77 -8.03 26.10 4.91
C LYS A 77 -7.73 26.79 6.22
N LYS A 78 -7.33 28.07 6.21
CA LYS A 78 -7.05 28.83 7.44
C LYS A 78 -8.27 28.92 8.38
N LEU A 79 -9.50 28.88 7.84
CA LEU A 79 -10.73 28.84 8.65
C LEU A 79 -11.00 27.48 9.30
N LEU A 80 -10.53 26.38 8.72
CA LEU A 80 -10.49 25.06 9.37
C LEU A 80 -9.43 25.07 10.48
N ASP A 81 -8.17 25.39 10.13
CA ASP A 81 -7.02 25.38 11.05
C ASP A 81 -7.33 26.23 12.32
N ALA A 82 -7.86 27.44 12.14
CA ALA A 82 -8.20 28.36 13.25
C ALA A 82 -9.51 28.05 13.99
N SER A 83 -10.21 26.97 13.63
CA SER A 83 -11.39 26.47 14.36
C SER A 83 -11.03 25.37 15.37
N GLU A 84 -9.96 24.60 15.11
CA GLU A 84 -9.48 23.53 15.99
C GLU A 84 -8.79 24.10 17.25
N ASP A 85 -7.97 25.15 17.09
CA ASP A 85 -7.27 25.86 18.19
C ASP A 85 -8.19 26.33 19.35
N LYS A 86 -9.49 26.48 19.10
CA LYS A 86 -10.45 27.02 20.11
C LYS A 86 -11.08 25.97 21.01
N ASN A 87 -10.81 24.68 20.81
CA ASN A 87 -11.43 23.62 21.60
C ASN A 87 -10.58 23.19 22.81
N ASP A 88 -9.25 23.34 22.76
CA ASP A 88 -8.32 22.83 23.79
C ASP A 88 -8.12 23.77 24.99
N GLU A 89 -8.34 25.08 24.84
CA GLU A 89 -8.10 26.11 25.86
C GLU A 89 -8.92 25.96 27.17
N LYS A 90 -9.91 25.06 27.24
CA LYS A 90 -10.83 24.94 28.38
C LYS A 90 -10.58 23.76 29.33
N LYS A 91 -9.42 23.08 29.29
CA LYS A 91 -9.17 21.91 30.17
C LYS A 91 -7.73 21.72 30.69
N ARG A 92 -7.05 22.77 31.17
CA ARG A 92 -5.71 22.60 31.81
C ARG A 92 -5.31 23.48 33.00
N ASN A 93 -6.26 24.16 33.67
CA ASN A 93 -5.98 24.86 34.94
C ASN A 93 -6.36 24.02 36.18
N SER A 94 -5.46 23.12 36.59
CA SER A 94 -5.42 22.58 37.95
C SER A 94 -4.05 21.96 38.26
N SER A 95 -3.69 21.93 39.55
CA SER A 95 -2.60 21.16 40.17
C SER A 95 -1.14 21.60 39.99
N LEU A 96 -0.73 22.48 40.93
CA LEU A 96 0.54 22.47 41.69
C LEU A 96 1.87 22.91 41.02
N ALA A 97 2.73 23.48 41.88
CA ALA A 97 4.09 23.95 41.58
C ALA A 97 5.04 23.63 42.75
N THR A 98 6.33 23.42 42.47
CA THR A 98 7.54 23.54 43.34
C THR A 98 8.75 23.18 42.46
N SER A 99 9.74 24.05 42.16
CA SER A 99 10.90 24.46 42.97
C SER A 99 11.90 23.30 43.25
N SER A 100 13.23 23.37 43.02
CA SER A 100 14.18 24.51 42.87
C SER A 100 15.53 24.12 42.23
N LYS A 101 16.30 25.12 41.71
CA LYS A 101 17.78 25.24 41.72
C LYS A 101 18.66 24.22 40.93
N ASP A 102 19.95 24.45 40.60
CA ASP A 102 20.91 25.57 40.87
C ASP A 102 21.90 25.79 39.67
N ALA A 103 22.97 26.60 39.81
CA ALA A 103 24.05 26.87 38.81
C ALA A 103 25.45 26.33 39.27
N SER A 104 26.67 26.58 38.73
CA SER A 104 27.31 27.48 37.71
C SER A 104 28.76 26.93 37.44
N ASP A 105 29.70 27.39 36.59
CA ASP A 105 29.87 28.25 35.38
C ASP A 105 31.31 27.96 34.78
N THR A 106 31.95 28.88 34.00
CA THR A 106 33.38 28.92 33.54
C THR A 106 33.84 27.87 32.48
N LYS A 107 34.32 28.24 31.26
CA LYS A 107 35.60 28.87 30.78
C LYS A 107 36.80 27.88 30.66
N ASP A 108 37.71 27.92 29.67
CA ASP A 108 37.97 28.86 28.55
C ASP A 108 38.77 28.19 27.38
N GLN A 109 38.81 28.81 26.17
CA GLN A 109 39.75 28.68 24.99
C GLN A 109 40.49 27.34 24.65
N SER A 110 40.73 26.92 23.38
CA SER A 110 41.21 27.69 22.20
C SER A 110 41.21 26.91 20.84
N SER A 111 41.24 27.66 19.72
CA SER A 111 41.88 27.34 18.41
C SER A 111 41.31 26.33 17.37
N ASN A 112 40.57 26.91 16.39
CA ASN A 112 40.82 26.85 14.93
C ASN A 112 40.42 25.61 14.03
N LYS A 113 39.28 25.77 13.31
CA LYS A 113 39.17 25.91 11.82
C LYS A 113 38.64 24.74 10.94
N LYS A 114 37.44 24.98 10.39
CA LYS A 114 36.82 24.44 9.13
C LYS A 114 36.44 22.95 9.05
N GLN A 115 35.14 22.65 9.19
CA GLN A 115 34.19 22.42 8.06
C GLN A 115 32.77 22.19 8.62
N ASP A 116 31.74 22.78 8.00
CA ASP A 116 30.38 22.88 8.57
C ASP A 116 29.36 21.87 7.98
N PRO A 117 28.71 21.05 8.81
CA PRO A 117 27.48 20.33 8.47
C PRO A 117 26.25 20.89 9.24
N PRO A 118 25.25 21.52 8.59
CA PRO A 118 24.08 22.07 9.27
C PRO A 118 23.12 20.96 9.76
N ARG A 119 23.30 20.67 11.05
CA ARG A 119 22.46 19.87 11.96
C ARG A 119 20.94 19.97 11.76
N THR A 120 20.30 18.80 11.82
CA THR A 120 18.86 18.48 12.03
C THR A 120 17.92 19.59 12.53
N LEU A 121 16.69 19.62 11.96
CA LEU A 121 15.51 20.19 12.63
C LEU A 121 14.34 19.20 12.74
N THR A 122 13.72 19.28 13.91
CA THR A 122 12.72 18.44 14.58
C THR A 122 11.47 18.07 13.76
N THR A 123 10.98 16.83 13.92
CA THR A 123 9.65 16.38 13.46
C THR A 123 8.54 16.67 14.49
N PRO A 124 7.30 16.98 14.08
CA PRO A 124 6.15 16.91 14.95
C PRO A 124 5.80 15.44 15.23
N LYS A 125 5.58 15.09 16.51
CA LYS A 125 5.18 13.74 16.93
C LYS A 125 3.65 13.62 16.87
N ILE A 126 3.12 12.89 15.89
CA ILE A 126 1.71 12.44 15.92
C ILE A 126 1.66 11.10 16.67
N THR A 127 0.86 11.03 17.74
CA THR A 127 0.77 9.83 18.59
C THR A 127 -0.41 8.94 18.19
N THR A 128 -0.22 8.14 17.14
CA THR A 128 -1.16 7.06 16.78
C THR A 128 -0.46 5.74 16.94
N PHE A 129 -1.00 4.86 17.79
CA PHE A 129 -0.60 3.45 17.86
C PHE A 129 -1.67 2.61 17.13
N PRO A 130 -1.28 1.71 16.20
CA PRO A 130 0.06 1.46 15.70
C PRO A 130 0.57 2.60 14.79
N PRO A 131 1.85 3.01 14.87
CA PRO A 131 2.39 4.03 13.97
C PRO A 131 2.41 3.53 12.51
N ILE A 132 1.99 4.38 11.57
CA ILE A 132 2.29 4.18 10.15
C ILE A 132 3.81 4.24 9.99
N PRO A 133 4.50 3.19 9.51
CA PRO A 133 5.96 3.20 9.43
C PRO A 133 6.44 4.13 8.31
N ILE A 134 6.74 5.40 8.58
CA ILE A 134 7.05 6.37 7.50
C ILE A 134 8.41 6.06 6.87
N THR A 135 8.39 5.63 5.60
CA THR A 135 9.57 5.24 4.84
C THR A 135 10.12 6.38 3.98
N CYS A 136 11.40 6.71 4.18
CA CYS A 136 12.10 7.73 3.39
C CYS A 136 12.65 7.22 2.04
N ASP A 137 12.49 5.93 1.73
CA ASP A 137 12.94 5.30 0.48
C ASP A 137 11.82 5.34 -0.58
N ALA A 138 12.09 5.98 -1.72
CA ALA A 138 11.17 6.09 -2.85
C ALA A 138 10.76 4.71 -3.43
N VAL A 139 11.63 3.69 -3.35
CA VAL A 139 11.33 2.32 -3.75
C VAL A 139 10.31 1.69 -2.81
N ARG A 140 10.48 1.87 -1.48
CA ARG A 140 9.53 1.38 -0.47
C ARG A 140 8.17 2.06 -0.64
N ASN A 141 8.16 3.37 -0.88
CA ASN A 141 6.92 4.12 -1.13
C ASN A 141 6.20 3.66 -2.41
N LYS A 142 6.93 3.39 -3.50
CA LYS A 142 6.32 2.82 -4.73
C LYS A 142 5.80 1.39 -4.51
N CYS A 143 6.50 0.58 -3.72
CA CYS A 143 6.03 -0.76 -3.35
C CYS A 143 4.71 -0.71 -2.57
N ARG A 144 4.56 0.24 -1.64
CA ARG A 144 3.31 0.48 -0.90
C ARG A 144 2.17 0.92 -1.81
N GLU A 145 2.40 1.90 -2.69
CA GLU A 145 1.40 2.34 -3.68
C GLU A 145 0.88 1.16 -4.53
N MET A 146 1.79 0.29 -4.99
CA MET A 146 1.41 -0.90 -5.76
C MET A 146 0.70 -1.98 -4.94
N LEU A 147 0.97 -2.08 -3.63
CA LEU A 147 0.25 -2.95 -2.70
C LEU A 147 -1.15 -2.39 -2.36
N THR A 148 -1.28 -1.08 -2.15
CA THR A 148 -2.58 -0.40 -1.98
C THR A 148 -3.46 -0.63 -3.21
N ALA A 149 -2.93 -0.43 -4.41
CA ALA A 149 -3.64 -0.70 -5.66
C ALA A 149 -4.01 -2.19 -5.86
N ALA A 150 -3.24 -3.12 -5.29
CA ALA A 150 -3.60 -4.53 -5.27
C ALA A 150 -4.78 -4.81 -4.33
N LEU A 151 -4.75 -4.27 -3.11
CA LEU A 151 -5.83 -4.40 -2.12
C LEU A 151 -7.13 -3.70 -2.54
N GLN A 152 -7.03 -2.63 -3.33
CA GLN A 152 -8.19 -1.90 -3.87
C GLN A 152 -8.85 -2.59 -5.08
N THR A 153 -8.28 -3.69 -5.60
CA THR A 153 -8.84 -4.44 -6.74
C THR A 153 -10.26 -4.93 -6.42
N ASP A 154 -11.15 -4.85 -7.41
CA ASP A 154 -12.58 -5.18 -7.37
C ASP A 154 -13.43 -4.44 -6.29
N ASN A 155 -12.88 -3.40 -5.65
CA ASN A 155 -13.55 -2.57 -4.63
C ASN A 155 -14.03 -3.29 -3.36
N ASP A 156 -13.59 -4.53 -3.08
CA ASP A 156 -13.95 -5.28 -1.85
C ASP A 156 -13.74 -4.45 -0.57
N HIS A 157 -12.66 -3.65 -0.55
CA HIS A 157 -12.31 -2.76 0.56
C HIS A 157 -13.40 -1.73 0.93
N ILE A 158 -14.25 -1.32 -0.01
CA ILE A 158 -15.34 -0.37 0.24
C ILE A 158 -16.48 -1.04 1.02
N ALA A 159 -16.74 -2.33 0.76
CA ALA A 159 -17.74 -3.11 1.48
C ALA A 159 -17.27 -3.52 2.89
N ILE A 160 -15.95 -3.67 3.08
CA ILE A 160 -15.33 -4.07 4.36
C ILE A 160 -14.97 -2.84 5.23
N GLY A 161 -14.76 -1.67 4.63
CA GLY A 161 -14.39 -0.45 5.35
C GLY A 161 -12.93 -0.41 5.83
N ALA A 162 -12.03 -1.14 5.17
CA ALA A 162 -10.64 -1.31 5.61
C ALA A 162 -9.66 -0.32 4.95
N ASP A 163 -8.76 0.25 5.76
CA ASP A 163 -7.71 1.20 5.31
C ASP A 163 -6.61 0.50 4.50
N CYS A 164 -6.81 0.34 3.19
CA CYS A 164 -5.84 -0.27 2.27
C CYS A 164 -4.44 0.34 2.33
N GLU A 165 -4.32 1.64 2.60
CA GLU A 165 -3.03 2.34 2.71
C GLU A 165 -2.29 2.04 4.02
N HIS A 166 -3.02 1.90 5.13
CA HIS A 166 -2.43 1.46 6.39
C HIS A 166 -2.03 -0.02 6.31
N LEU A 167 -2.88 -0.86 5.72
CA LEU A 167 -2.64 -2.29 5.56
C LEU A 167 -1.46 -2.58 4.62
N SER A 168 -1.34 -1.85 3.50
CA SER A 168 -0.20 -1.99 2.58
C SER A 168 1.12 -1.52 3.21
N ALA A 169 1.09 -0.46 4.02
CA ALA A 169 2.25 0.02 4.77
C ALA A 169 2.72 -1.02 5.81
N GLN A 170 1.80 -1.67 6.54
CA GLN A 170 2.15 -2.76 7.46
C GLN A 170 2.75 -3.96 6.72
N ILE A 171 2.10 -4.46 5.65
CA ILE A 171 2.59 -5.60 4.86
C ILE A 171 3.99 -5.33 4.30
N GLU A 172 4.23 -4.11 3.80
CA GLU A 172 5.55 -3.73 3.27
C GLU A 172 6.62 -3.63 4.37
N GLU A 173 6.29 -3.14 5.58
CA GLU A 173 7.24 -3.11 6.69
C GLU A 173 7.62 -4.51 7.17
N TYR A 174 6.68 -5.46 7.27
CA TYR A 174 7.02 -6.85 7.61
C TYR A 174 7.88 -7.51 6.53
N ILE A 175 7.64 -7.24 5.24
CA ILE A 175 8.50 -7.71 4.14
C ILE A 175 9.91 -7.08 4.20
N TYR A 176 10.01 -5.80 4.58
CA TYR A 176 11.29 -5.14 4.77
C TYR A 176 12.02 -5.66 6.03
N GLN A 177 11.31 -5.99 7.11
CA GLN A 177 11.90 -6.52 8.34
C GLN A 177 12.49 -7.93 8.18
N ASP A 178 11.95 -8.74 7.25
CA ASP A 178 12.51 -10.03 6.82
C ASP A 178 13.82 -9.84 6.02
N VAL A 179 13.78 -9.03 4.95
CA VAL A 179 14.90 -8.93 3.98
C VAL A 179 15.96 -7.89 4.36
N LYS A 180 15.59 -6.87 5.14
CA LYS A 180 16.41 -5.76 5.67
C LYS A 180 17.18 -4.93 4.63
N ASN A 181 16.82 -5.05 3.35
CA ASN A 181 17.47 -4.38 2.22
C ASN A 181 16.52 -4.33 1.00
N THR A 182 16.54 -3.26 0.20
CA THR A 182 15.68 -3.08 -1.00
C THR A 182 16.24 -3.75 -2.27
N ASP A 183 16.87 -4.91 -2.08
CA ASP A 183 17.40 -5.80 -3.12
C ASP A 183 16.30 -6.43 -4.02
N MET A 184 16.71 -7.08 -5.12
CA MET A 184 15.84 -7.89 -5.97
C MET A 184 15.06 -8.96 -5.20
N LYS A 185 15.59 -9.54 -4.11
CA LYS A 185 14.83 -10.45 -3.23
C LYS A 185 13.59 -9.78 -2.64
N TYR A 186 13.73 -8.58 -2.07
CA TYR A 186 12.63 -7.77 -1.56
C TYR A 186 11.64 -7.41 -2.68
N LYS A 187 12.14 -6.93 -3.83
CA LYS A 187 11.30 -6.54 -4.99
C LYS A 187 10.50 -7.72 -5.54
N ASN A 188 11.08 -8.92 -5.58
CA ASN A 188 10.39 -10.14 -6.02
C ASN A 188 9.35 -10.60 -4.99
N ARG A 189 9.64 -10.52 -3.69
CA ARG A 189 8.67 -10.80 -2.62
C ARG A 189 7.42 -9.90 -2.76
N VAL A 190 7.62 -8.58 -2.86
CA VAL A 190 6.54 -7.59 -3.04
C VAL A 190 5.73 -7.86 -4.31
N ARG A 191 6.38 -8.05 -5.47
CA ARG A 191 5.70 -8.41 -6.74
C ARG A 191 4.85 -9.68 -6.60
N SER A 192 5.35 -10.68 -5.89
CA SER A 192 4.62 -11.92 -5.66
C SER A 192 3.37 -11.72 -4.79
N ARG A 193 3.42 -10.86 -3.76
CA ARG A 193 2.22 -10.50 -2.98
C ARG A 193 1.19 -9.77 -3.83
N ILE A 194 1.62 -8.77 -4.60
CA ILE A 194 0.77 -8.04 -5.56
C ILE A 194 0.10 -9.02 -6.54
N SER A 195 0.84 -10.01 -7.05
CA SER A 195 0.29 -11.00 -7.98
C SER A 195 -0.77 -11.92 -7.36
N ASN A 196 -0.71 -12.22 -6.06
CA ASN A 196 -1.68 -13.07 -5.38
C ASN A 196 -2.91 -12.28 -4.91
N LEU A 197 -2.72 -11.06 -4.38
CA LEU A 197 -3.82 -10.16 -3.99
C LEU A 197 -4.69 -9.71 -5.18
N LYS A 198 -4.10 -9.71 -6.38
CA LYS A 198 -4.79 -9.42 -7.65
C LYS A 198 -5.29 -10.67 -8.41
N ASP A 199 -5.19 -11.87 -7.85
CA ASP A 199 -5.66 -13.07 -8.55
C ASP A 199 -7.19 -13.09 -8.57
N SER A 200 -7.78 -12.84 -9.75
CA SER A 200 -9.23 -12.91 -9.98
C SER A 200 -9.81 -14.31 -9.72
N LYS A 201 -8.99 -15.36 -9.62
CA LYS A 201 -9.39 -16.72 -9.22
C LYS A 201 -9.39 -16.94 -7.71
N ASN A 202 -8.94 -15.97 -6.92
CA ASN A 202 -8.91 -16.05 -5.45
C ASN A 202 -9.26 -14.70 -4.79
N PRO A 203 -10.46 -14.13 -5.03
CA PRO A 203 -10.89 -12.90 -4.35
C PRO A 203 -10.98 -13.08 -2.83
N ASP A 204 -11.17 -14.31 -2.35
CA ASP A 204 -11.35 -14.58 -0.93
C ASP A 204 -10.04 -14.47 -0.15
N LEU A 205 -8.87 -14.66 -0.76
CA LEU A 205 -7.58 -14.28 -0.16
C LEU A 205 -7.54 -12.77 0.15
N ARG A 206 -7.94 -11.93 -0.81
CA ARG A 206 -7.97 -10.47 -0.65
C ARG A 206 -8.99 -10.06 0.42
N LYS A 207 -10.19 -10.65 0.42
CA LYS A 207 -11.21 -10.40 1.47
C LYS A 207 -10.73 -10.85 2.85
N ASN A 208 -10.10 -12.02 2.97
CA ASN A 208 -9.57 -12.50 4.25
C ASN A 208 -8.44 -11.61 4.80
N VAL A 209 -7.63 -10.99 3.92
CA VAL A 209 -6.63 -9.98 4.29
C VAL A 209 -7.30 -8.67 4.72
N LEU A 210 -8.30 -8.19 3.98
CA LEU A 210 -9.04 -6.96 4.30
C LEU A 210 -9.87 -7.08 5.60
N CYS A 211 -10.45 -8.25 5.87
CA CYS A 211 -11.18 -8.56 7.11
C CYS A 211 -10.25 -8.93 8.29
N GLY A 212 -8.92 -8.93 8.12
CA GLY A 212 -7.95 -9.27 9.16
C GLY A 212 -7.88 -10.75 9.57
N ALA A 213 -8.58 -11.66 8.86
CA ALA A 213 -8.50 -13.10 9.06
C ALA A 213 -7.14 -13.70 8.63
N ILE A 214 -6.39 -12.99 7.79
CA ILE A 214 -4.96 -13.21 7.52
C ILE A 214 -4.21 -11.97 7.97
N THR A 215 -3.24 -12.10 8.88
CA THR A 215 -2.52 -10.94 9.40
C THR A 215 -1.47 -10.41 8.40
N PRO A 216 -1.13 -9.11 8.45
CA PRO A 216 -0.06 -8.51 7.64
C PRO A 216 1.29 -9.21 7.75
N GLU A 217 1.64 -9.72 8.93
CA GLU A 217 2.82 -10.53 9.17
C GLU A 217 2.73 -11.90 8.46
N GLN A 218 1.60 -12.60 8.60
CA GLN A 218 1.38 -13.88 7.93
C GLN A 218 1.50 -13.75 6.40
N ILE A 219 0.88 -12.73 5.78
CA ILE A 219 1.01 -12.52 4.34
C ILE A 219 2.41 -12.02 3.93
N ALA A 220 3.13 -11.30 4.80
CA ALA A 220 4.54 -10.98 4.55
C ALA A 220 5.42 -12.24 4.50
N VAL A 221 5.18 -13.23 5.37
CA VAL A 221 5.99 -14.46 5.47
C VAL A 221 5.60 -15.56 4.48
N MET A 222 4.31 -15.95 4.39
CA MET A 222 3.82 -17.19 3.74
C MET A 222 4.30 -17.39 2.28
N THR A 223 4.50 -18.62 1.83
CA THR A 223 5.04 -18.84 0.48
C THR A 223 4.04 -18.49 -0.63
N SER A 224 4.56 -18.24 -1.83
CA SER A 224 3.74 -17.92 -3.01
C SER A 224 2.88 -19.10 -3.50
N GLU A 225 3.20 -20.32 -3.06
CA GLU A 225 2.42 -21.53 -3.30
C GLU A 225 1.29 -21.69 -2.26
N GLU A 226 1.46 -21.14 -1.05
CA GLU A 226 0.47 -21.20 0.01
C GLU A 226 -0.65 -20.17 -0.13
N MET A 227 -0.43 -19.06 -0.85
CA MET A 227 -1.46 -18.05 -1.15
C MET A 227 -2.39 -18.42 -2.32
N ALA A 228 -2.01 -19.38 -3.17
CA ALA A 228 -2.86 -19.82 -4.28
C ALA A 228 -4.19 -20.40 -3.77
N SER A 229 -5.26 -20.31 -4.56
CA SER A 229 -6.58 -20.82 -4.17
C SER A 229 -6.49 -22.28 -3.70
N ASN A 230 -7.27 -22.65 -2.67
CA ASN A 230 -7.14 -23.97 -2.03
C ASN A 230 -7.29 -25.11 -3.05
N GLU A 231 -8.22 -25.00 -3.99
CA GLU A 231 -8.39 -25.92 -5.12
C GLU A 231 -7.10 -26.05 -5.96
N LEU A 232 -6.52 -24.94 -6.44
CA LEU A 232 -5.31 -24.96 -7.28
C LEU A 232 -4.08 -25.44 -6.50
N LYS A 233 -4.03 -25.15 -5.19
CA LYS A 233 -3.01 -25.59 -4.24
C LYS A 233 -3.11 -27.10 -3.99
N GLU A 234 -4.31 -27.65 -3.91
CA GLU A 234 -4.56 -29.10 -3.81
C GLU A 234 -4.28 -29.82 -5.13
N ILE A 235 -4.71 -29.29 -6.28
CA ILE A 235 -4.40 -29.84 -7.61
C ILE A 235 -2.88 -29.90 -7.84
N ARG A 236 -2.14 -28.82 -7.51
CA ARG A 236 -0.66 -28.82 -7.58
C ARG A 236 -0.06 -29.88 -6.65
N LYS A 237 -0.47 -29.93 -5.38
CA LYS A 237 0.01 -30.93 -4.41
C LYS A 237 -0.28 -32.36 -4.87
N ALA A 238 -1.45 -32.61 -5.48
CA ALA A 238 -1.80 -33.88 -6.09
C ALA A 238 -0.83 -34.18 -7.24
N MET A 239 -0.79 -33.37 -8.31
CA MET A 239 0.06 -33.64 -9.47
C MET A 239 1.55 -33.80 -9.12
N THR A 240 2.10 -32.99 -8.20
CA THR A 240 3.49 -33.16 -7.74
C THR A 240 3.69 -34.47 -6.97
N LYS A 241 2.75 -34.85 -6.09
CA LYS A 241 2.79 -36.14 -5.37
C LYS A 241 2.65 -37.33 -6.32
N GLU A 242 1.88 -37.19 -7.39
CA GLU A 242 1.67 -38.25 -8.38
C GLU A 242 2.86 -38.37 -9.35
N ALA A 243 3.45 -37.25 -9.79
CA ALA A 243 4.70 -37.26 -10.55
C ALA A 243 5.87 -37.87 -9.74
N ILE A 244 5.96 -37.57 -8.43
CA ILE A 244 6.92 -38.24 -7.53
C ILE A 244 6.63 -39.74 -7.42
N ARG A 245 5.35 -40.14 -7.29
CA ARG A 245 4.94 -41.55 -7.22
C ARG A 245 5.29 -42.30 -8.50
N GLU A 246 4.97 -41.73 -9.65
CA GLU A 246 5.27 -42.28 -10.98
C GLU A 246 6.78 -42.42 -11.20
N HIS A 247 7.55 -41.37 -10.89
CA HIS A 247 9.02 -41.41 -10.98
C HIS A 247 9.64 -42.46 -10.05
N GLN A 248 9.09 -42.67 -8.85
CA GLN A 248 9.50 -43.76 -7.95
C GLN A 248 9.04 -45.15 -8.43
N MET A 249 7.97 -45.24 -9.23
CA MET A 249 7.44 -46.49 -9.79
C MET A 249 8.10 -46.87 -11.12
N ALA A 250 8.85 -45.96 -11.76
CA ALA A 250 9.60 -46.17 -13.00
C ALA A 250 10.80 -47.13 -12.81
N LYS A 251 10.51 -48.42 -12.63
CA LYS A 251 11.51 -49.49 -12.52
C LYS A 251 12.28 -49.63 -13.84
N THR A 252 13.57 -49.31 -13.81
CA THR A 252 14.56 -49.50 -14.88
C THR A 252 14.95 -50.97 -15.11
N GLY A 253 13.99 -51.89 -15.04
CA GLY A 253 14.20 -53.31 -15.30
C GLY A 253 14.06 -53.65 -16.79
N GLY A 254 14.77 -54.70 -17.23
CA GLY A 254 14.54 -55.33 -18.53
C GLY A 254 13.13 -55.95 -18.64
N THR A 255 12.74 -56.39 -19.83
CA THR A 255 11.38 -56.91 -20.06
C THR A 255 11.15 -58.18 -19.24
N GLN A 256 10.05 -58.21 -18.48
CA GLN A 256 9.67 -59.40 -17.70
C GLN A 256 9.19 -60.51 -18.64
N THR A 257 9.62 -61.73 -18.35
CA THR A 257 9.34 -62.91 -19.17
C THR A 257 9.26 -64.17 -18.30
N ASP A 258 8.30 -65.04 -18.61
CA ASP A 258 8.07 -66.34 -17.96
C ASP A 258 8.80 -67.50 -18.67
N LEU A 259 9.57 -67.18 -19.73
CA LEU A 259 10.26 -68.14 -20.59
C LEU A 259 11.47 -68.81 -19.91
N PHE A 260 11.95 -68.25 -18.79
CA PHE A 260 13.11 -68.74 -18.04
C PHE A 260 12.75 -68.99 -16.58
N THR A 261 13.29 -70.06 -16.00
CA THR A 261 13.11 -70.39 -14.57
C THR A 261 14.42 -70.16 -13.82
N CYS A 262 14.40 -69.35 -12.76
CA CYS A 262 15.61 -69.01 -12.00
C CYS A 262 16.10 -70.22 -11.18
N GLY A 263 17.31 -70.70 -11.48
CA GLY A 263 17.88 -71.89 -10.81
C GLY A 263 18.04 -71.78 -9.28
N LYS A 264 18.18 -70.56 -8.72
CA LYS A 264 18.33 -70.36 -7.26
C LYS A 264 17.01 -70.43 -6.49
N CYS A 265 15.94 -69.82 -7.01
CA CYS A 265 14.67 -69.70 -6.29
C CYS A 265 13.50 -70.49 -6.91
N LYS A 266 13.73 -71.14 -8.06
CA LYS A 266 12.75 -71.86 -8.89
C LYS A 266 11.52 -71.02 -9.31
N LYS A 267 11.57 -69.70 -9.12
CA LYS A 267 10.56 -68.76 -9.61
C LYS A 267 10.83 -68.41 -11.07
N LYS A 268 9.75 -67.98 -11.72
CA LYS A 268 9.62 -67.94 -13.18
C LYS A 268 9.55 -66.51 -13.75
N ASN A 269 9.30 -65.52 -12.89
CA ASN A 269 9.49 -64.09 -13.20
C ASN A 269 10.99 -63.79 -13.34
N CYS A 270 11.47 -63.74 -14.58
CA CYS A 270 12.81 -63.29 -14.94
C CYS A 270 12.72 -62.02 -15.79
N THR A 271 13.76 -61.18 -15.78
CA THR A 271 13.88 -60.01 -16.67
C THR A 271 14.99 -60.25 -17.69
N TYR A 272 14.74 -59.91 -18.96
CA TYR A 272 15.71 -60.07 -20.04
C TYR A 272 16.04 -58.73 -20.72
N THR A 273 17.27 -58.61 -21.20
CA THR A 273 17.79 -57.45 -21.93
C THR A 273 18.68 -57.94 -23.06
N GLN A 274 18.35 -57.61 -24.30
CA GLN A 274 19.26 -57.82 -25.45
C GLN A 274 20.41 -56.82 -25.39
N VAL A 275 21.65 -57.31 -25.54
CA VAL A 275 22.85 -56.46 -25.63
C VAL A 275 23.73 -56.97 -26.79
N SER A 276 23.82 -56.17 -27.86
CA SER A 276 24.65 -56.48 -29.01
C SER A 276 26.13 -56.21 -28.71
N ILE A 277 26.87 -57.25 -28.32
CA ILE A 277 28.32 -57.16 -28.09
C ILE A 277 29.04 -57.22 -29.44
N PHE A 278 29.52 -56.07 -29.93
CA PHE A 278 30.49 -56.03 -31.02
C PHE A 278 31.87 -56.44 -30.50
N VAL A 279 32.29 -57.67 -30.84
CA VAL A 279 33.66 -58.13 -30.60
C VAL A 279 34.56 -57.52 -31.67
N LEU A 280 35.22 -56.41 -31.34
CA LEU A 280 36.35 -55.90 -32.12
C LEU A 280 37.52 -56.88 -31.96
N GLY A 281 37.66 -57.80 -32.90
CA GLY A 281 38.77 -58.74 -32.92
C GLY A 281 40.10 -58.00 -33.12
N THR A 282 40.99 -58.10 -32.13
CA THR A 282 42.38 -57.67 -32.26
C THR A 282 43.15 -58.70 -33.08
N GLY A 283 43.34 -58.38 -34.37
CA GLY A 283 44.28 -59.06 -35.27
C GLY A 283 45.49 -58.18 -35.56
#